data_AF-A0A9W5Y896-F1
#
_entry.id   AF-A0A9W5Y896-F1
#
_cell.length_a   1.000
_cell.length_b   1.000
_cell.length_c   1.000
_cell.angle_alpha   90.00
_cell.angle_beta   90.00
_cell.angle_gamma   90.00
#
_symmetry.space_group_name_H-M   'P 1'
#
loop_
_entity.id
_entity.type
_entity.pdbx_description
1 polymer ?
#
loop_
_entity_poly.entity_id
_entity_poly.type
_entity_poly.pdbx_seq_one_letter_code
_entity_poly.pdbx_strand_id
1 'polypeptide(L)'
;MKRIDWKALLITSIICMLPILLGVVYYQAVPEQVAIHFDAYNNPNSWMDKNIVLFVFPVVLGLVQAICCIVNDINKKKKEYKPKVEYIYKSILPVISIFVYSITLATL
;
A
#
# COMPACT_ATOMS: atom_id res chain seq x y z
N MET A 1 13.48 -20.38 -17.96
CA MET A 1 12.21 -19.93 -17.36
C MET A 1 12.38 -18.51 -16.82
N LYS A 2 11.40 -17.61 -17.02
CA LYS A 2 11.40 -16.30 -16.33
C LYS A 2 11.26 -16.58 -14.84
N ARG A 3 12.22 -16.13 -14.01
CA ARG A 3 12.20 -16.39 -12.58
C ARG A 3 11.57 -15.18 -11.90
N ILE A 4 10.30 -15.31 -11.51
CA ILE A 4 9.63 -14.33 -10.64
C ILE A 4 10.33 -14.38 -9.29
N ASP A 5 10.65 -13.22 -8.73
CA ASP A 5 11.18 -13.11 -7.37
C ASP A 5 10.03 -13.20 -6.36
N TRP A 6 9.63 -14.44 -6.09
CA TRP A 6 8.56 -14.75 -5.15
C TRP A 6 8.84 -14.25 -3.72
N LYS A 7 10.11 -14.20 -3.31
CA LYS A 7 10.46 -13.70 -1.98
C LYS A 7 10.18 -12.21 -1.88
N ALA A 8 10.68 -11.42 -2.83
CA ALA A 8 10.44 -9.98 -2.85
C ALA A 8 8.96 -9.65 -3.00
N LEU A 9 8.24 -10.39 -3.86
CA LEU A 9 6.80 -10.24 -4.03
C LEU A 9 6.06 -10.46 -2.72
N LEU A 10 6.25 -11.61 -2.07
CA LEU A 10 5.55 -11.94 -0.83
C LEU A 10 5.86 -10.94 0.28
N ILE A 11 7.14 -10.61 0.49
CA ILE A 11 7.56 -9.67 1.53
C ILE A 11 6.92 -8.30 1.30
N THR A 12 7.03 -7.74 0.09
CA THR A 12 6.52 -6.39 -0.17
C THR A 12 4.98 -6.33 -0.16
N SER A 13 4.29 -7.36 -0.65
CA SER A 13 2.83 -7.45 -0.54
C SER A 13 2.35 -7.59 0.90
N ILE A 14 3.04 -8.37 1.74
CA ILE A 14 2.73 -8.47 3.17
C ILE A 14 2.93 -7.12 3.86
N ILE A 15 4.01 -6.40 3.53
CA ILE A 15 4.26 -5.05 4.09
C ILE A 15 3.11 -4.09 3.74
N CYS A 16 2.58 -4.11 2.52
CA CYS A 16 1.39 -3.32 2.16
C CYS A 16 0.13 -3.69 2.97
N MET A 17 0.06 -4.91 3.50
CA MET A 17 -1.06 -5.41 4.29
C MET A 17 -0.85 -5.27 5.81
N LEU A 18 0.36 -4.96 6.29
CA LEU A 18 0.62 -4.68 7.71
C LEU A 18 -0.31 -3.63 8.33
N PRO A 19 -0.76 -2.57 7.62
CA PRO A 19 -1.67 -1.60 8.18
C PRO A 19 -3.01 -2.17 8.68
N ILE A 20 -3.41 -3.36 8.21
CA ILE A 20 -4.58 -4.09 8.73
C ILE A 20 -4.45 -4.34 10.23
N LEU A 21 -3.25 -4.66 10.72
CA LEU A 21 -3.02 -4.88 12.15
C LEU A 21 -3.28 -3.61 12.96
N LEU A 22 -2.88 -2.45 12.43
CA LEU A 22 -3.18 -1.16 13.05
C LEU A 22 -4.68 -0.87 13.01
N GLY A 23 -5.34 -1.19 11.89
CA GLY A 23 -6.80 -1.08 11.76
C GLY A 23 -7.55 -1.92 12.80
N VAL A 24 -7.07 -3.12 13.12
CA VAL A 24 -7.64 -3.96 14.19
C VAL A 24 -7.40 -3.33 15.56
N VAL A 25 -6.17 -2.88 15.86
CA VAL A 25 -5.82 -2.30 17.16
C VAL A 25 -6.61 -1.03 17.46
N TYR A 26 -6.79 -0.16 16.46
CA TYR A 26 -7.46 1.14 16.62
C TYR A 26 -8.92 1.15 16.16
N TYR A 27 -9.52 -0.01 15.84
CA TYR A 27 -10.83 -0.10 15.21
C TYR A 27 -11.94 0.69 15.93
N GLN A 28 -11.95 0.65 17.26
CA GLN A 28 -12.94 1.34 18.09
C GLN A 28 -12.71 2.85 18.18
N ALA A 29 -11.47 3.31 17.99
CA ALA A 29 -11.11 4.72 18.00
C ALA A 29 -11.39 5.40 16.64
N VAL A 30 -11.49 4.61 15.56
CA VAL A 30 -11.73 5.15 14.22
C VAL A 30 -13.22 5.45 14.01
N PRO A 31 -13.58 6.69 13.61
CA PRO A 31 -14.96 7.07 13.30
C PRO A 31 -15.50 6.25 12.13
N GLU A 32 -16.82 6.03 12.05
CA GLU A 32 -17.46 5.25 10.98
C GLU A 32 -17.14 5.78 9.58
N GLN A 33 -16.90 7.09 9.45
CA GLN A 33 -16.49 7.75 8.22
C GLN A 33 -15.12 8.38 8.39
N VAL A 34 -14.20 8.05 7.48
CA VAL A 34 -12.83 8.58 7.45
C VAL A 34 -12.68 9.47 6.24
N ALA A 35 -12.14 10.68 6.44
CA ALA A 35 -11.85 11.59 5.34
C ALA A 35 -10.69 11.05 4.49
N ILE A 36 -10.88 10.98 3.18
CA ILE A 36 -9.87 10.46 2.23
C ILE A 36 -9.40 11.51 1.21
N HIS A 37 -10.02 12.68 1.19
CA HIS A 37 -9.61 13.80 0.35
C HIS A 37 -9.95 15.12 1.04
N PHE A 38 -9.04 16.08 0.91
CA PHE A 38 -9.15 17.42 1.46
C PHE A 38 -9.10 18.43 0.32
N ASP A 39 -9.90 19.49 0.41
CA ASP A 39 -9.88 20.58 -0.57
C ASP A 39 -8.66 21.51 -0.37
N ALA A 40 -8.54 22.54 -1.23
CA ALA A 40 -7.47 23.52 -1.14
C ALA A 40 -7.48 24.38 0.15
N TYR A 41 -8.56 24.31 0.93
CA TYR A 41 -8.74 25.00 2.21
C TYR A 41 -8.63 24.05 3.40
N ASN A 42 -8.17 22.80 3.17
CA ASN A 42 -8.01 21.76 4.18
C ASN A 42 -9.32 21.27 4.81
N ASN A 43 -10.46 21.44 4.12
CA ASN A 43 -11.73 20.84 4.55
C ASN A 43 -11.87 19.43 3.97
N PRO A 44 -12.30 18.43 4.77
CA PRO A 44 -12.60 17.11 4.26
C PRO A 44 -13.83 17.17 3.33
N ASN A 45 -13.64 16.83 2.06
CA ASN A 45 -14.71 16.90 1.06
C ASN A 45 -15.10 15.52 0.50
N SER A 46 -14.36 14.46 0.86
CA SER A 46 -14.68 13.08 0.50
C SER A 46 -14.43 12.15 1.68
N TRP A 47 -15.35 11.20 1.86
CA TRP A 47 -15.39 10.29 3.01
C TRP A 47 -15.52 8.85 2.55
N MET A 48 -15.06 7.93 3.39
CA MET A 48 -15.12 6.51 3.14
C MET A 48 -15.39 5.74 4.44
N ASP A 49 -16.14 4.65 4.33
CA ASP A 49 -16.41 3.75 5.44
C ASP A 49 -15.10 3.22 6.05
N LYS A 50 -15.02 3.24 7.39
CA LYS A 50 -13.81 2.81 8.09
C LYS A 50 -13.39 1.39 7.75
N ASN A 51 -14.30 0.46 7.46
CA ASN A 51 -13.91 -0.91 7.11
C ASN A 51 -13.21 -0.97 5.75
N ILE A 52 -13.59 -0.08 4.82
CA ILE A 52 -12.94 0.01 3.52
C ILE A 52 -11.52 0.54 3.70
N VAL A 53 -11.35 1.62 4.46
CA VAL A 53 -10.03 2.20 4.74
C VAL A 53 -9.17 1.23 5.56
N LEU A 54 -9.74 0.60 6.58
CA LEU A 54 -9.03 -0.23 7.56
C LEU A 54 -8.64 -1.63 7.03
N PHE A 55 -9.40 -2.17 6.07
CA PHE A 55 -9.21 -3.55 5.63
C PHE A 55 -9.11 -3.70 4.12
N VAL A 56 -10.06 -3.14 3.38
CA VAL A 56 -10.12 -3.35 1.92
C VAL A 56 -8.95 -2.67 1.23
N PHE A 57 -8.62 -1.44 1.61
CA PHE A 57 -7.59 -0.64 0.97
C PHE A 57 -6.18 -1.27 1.07
N PRO A 58 -5.70 -1.72 2.25
CA PRO A 58 -4.43 -2.45 2.36
C PRO A 58 -4.39 -3.75 1.54
N VAL A 59 -5.51 -4.49 1.47
CA VAL A 59 -5.59 -5.73 0.66
C VAL A 59 -5.43 -5.40 -0.83
N VAL A 60 -6.16 -4.41 -1.32
CA VAL A 60 -6.05 -3.97 -2.73
C VAL A 60 -4.64 -3.50 -3.03
N LEU A 61 -4.00 -2.73 -2.15
CA LEU A 61 -2.60 -2.30 -2.32
C LEU A 61 -1.63 -3.49 -2.37
N GLY A 62 -1.81 -4.49 -1.51
CA GLY A 62 -1.00 -5.71 -1.53
C GLY A 62 -1.14 -6.51 -2.84
N LEU A 63 -2.35 -6.55 -3.42
CA LEU A 63 -2.62 -7.16 -4.73
C LEU A 63 -1.98 -6.36 -5.88
N VAL A 64 -2.12 -5.04 -5.88
CA VAL A 64 -1.47 -4.16 -6.87
C VAL A 64 0.04 -4.32 -6.80
N GLN A 65 0.62 -4.35 -5.60
CA GLN A 65 2.05 -4.60 -5.40
C GLN A 65 2.49 -5.95 -5.98
N ALA A 66 1.71 -7.01 -5.80
CA ALA A 66 2.00 -8.32 -6.36
C ALA A 66 2.01 -8.28 -7.90
N ILE A 67 1.01 -7.64 -8.51
CA ILE A 67 0.91 -7.45 -9.97
C ILE A 67 2.11 -6.64 -10.47
N CYS A 68 2.45 -5.53 -9.83
CA CYS A 68 3.61 -4.70 -10.17
C CYS A 68 4.92 -5.50 -10.12
N CYS A 69 5.12 -6.34 -9.11
CA CYS A 69 6.30 -7.21 -9.01
C CYS A 69 6.37 -8.20 -10.17
N ILE A 70 5.26 -8.87 -10.50
CA ILE A 70 5.18 -9.85 -11.59
C ILE A 70 5.48 -9.17 -12.93
N VAL A 71 4.82 -8.05 -13.22
CA VAL A 71 5.00 -7.28 -14.47
C VAL A 71 6.45 -6.80 -14.59
N ASN A 72 7.04 -6.29 -13.51
CA ASN A 72 8.44 -5.87 -13.48
C ASN A 72 9.39 -7.04 -13.80
N ASP A 73 9.22 -8.19 -13.15
CA ASP A 73 10.09 -9.36 -13.35
C ASP A 73 9.97 -9.95 -14.77
N ILE A 74 8.78 -9.87 -15.37
CA ILE A 74 8.54 -10.26 -16.77
C ILE A 74 9.25 -9.31 -17.74
N ASN A 75 9.27 -8.00 -17.45
CA ASN A 75 9.84 -6.96 -18.29
C ASN A 75 11.34 -6.72 -18.09
N LYS A 76 11.91 -7.18 -16.97
CA LYS A 76 13.32 -7.07 -16.57
C LYS A 76 14.33 -7.47 -17.64
N LYS A 77 13.96 -8.37 -18.57
CA LYS A 77 14.82 -8.80 -19.69
C LYS A 77 14.89 -7.81 -20.86
N LYS A 78 13.96 -6.85 -20.98
CA LYS A 78 13.91 -5.89 -22.10
C LYS A 78 14.72 -4.62 -21.86
N LYS A 79 15.20 -4.39 -20.63
CA LYS A 79 15.94 -3.19 -20.22
C LYS A 79 17.23 -3.58 -19.51
N GLU A 80 18.21 -2.70 -19.51
CA GLU A 80 19.42 -2.86 -18.69
C GLU A 80 19.04 -3.08 -17.22
N TYR A 81 19.39 -4.24 -16.68
CA TYR A 81 19.04 -4.61 -15.32
C TYR A 81 19.95 -3.91 -14.31
N LYS A 82 19.37 -3.05 -13.45
CA LYS A 82 20.06 -2.43 -12.31
C LYS A 82 19.39 -2.86 -10.99
N PRO A 83 19.99 -3.77 -10.20
CA PRO A 83 19.35 -4.36 -9.01
C PRO A 83 18.92 -3.33 -7.96
N LYS A 84 19.71 -2.25 -7.77
CA LYS A 84 19.36 -1.17 -6.84
C LYS A 84 18.08 -0.44 -7.24
N VAL A 85 17.88 -0.18 -8.54
CA VAL A 85 16.70 0.55 -9.05
C VAL A 85 15.43 -0.29 -8.91
N GLU A 86 15.53 -1.60 -9.15
CA GLU A 86 14.42 -2.53 -8.95
C GLU A 86 13.98 -2.59 -7.48
N TYR A 87 14.95 -2.67 -6.56
CA TYR A 87 14.66 -2.70 -5.13
C TYR A 87 13.93 -1.42 -4.69
N ILE A 88 14.39 -0.25 -5.13
CA ILE A 88 13.74 1.02 -4.86
C ILE A 88 12.30 1.00 -5.40
N TYR A 89 12.12 0.63 -6.67
CA TYR A 89 10.79 0.58 -7.30
C TYR A 89 9.81 -0.32 -6.52
N LYS A 90 10.24 -1.53 -6.16
CA LYS A 90 9.41 -2.49 -5.40
C LYS A 90 9.14 -2.02 -3.95
N SER A 91 9.90 -1.05 -3.43
CA SER A 91 9.75 -0.53 -2.07
C SER A 91 8.86 0.70 -1.97
N ILE A 92 8.64 1.44 -3.07
CA ILE A 92 7.85 2.69 -3.06
C ILE A 92 6.42 2.45 -2.56
N LEU A 93 5.69 1.50 -3.15
CA LEU A 93 4.30 1.21 -2.77
C LEU A 93 4.16 0.76 -1.31
N PRO A 94 4.97 -0.21 -0.80
CA PRO A 94 4.94 -0.59 0.61
C PRO A 94 5.20 0.58 1.57
N VAL A 95 6.17 1.44 1.25
CA VAL A 95 6.52 2.59 2.11
C VAL A 95 5.39 3.62 2.11
N ILE A 96 4.85 3.97 0.93
CA ILE A 96 3.72 4.90 0.83
C ILE A 96 2.50 4.35 1.58
N SER A 97 2.22 3.05 1.46
CA SER A 97 1.11 2.40 2.15
C SER A 97 1.18 2.60 3.66
N ILE A 98 2.33 2.34 4.28
CA ILE A 98 2.52 2.54 5.72
C ILE A 98 2.40 4.03 6.09
N PHE A 99 3.02 4.90 5.30
CA PHE A 99 3.06 6.33 5.57
C PHE A 99 1.66 6.96 5.56
N VAL A 100 0.88 6.70 4.50
CA VAL A 100 -0.49 7.21 4.38
C VAL A 100 -1.35 6.72 5.54
N TYR A 101 -1.23 5.45 5.91
CA TYR A 101 -2.00 4.89 7.02
C TYR A 101 -1.67 5.49 8.38
N SER A 102 -0.38 5.75 8.59
CA SER A 102 0.11 6.38 9.82
C SER A 102 -0.47 7.78 9.95
N ILE A 103 -0.56 8.53 8.84
CA ILE A 103 -1.20 9.85 8.80
C ILE A 103 -2.69 9.72 9.07
N THR A 104 -3.39 8.80 8.38
CA THR A 104 -4.83 8.61 8.57
C THR A 104 -5.16 8.40 10.05
N LEU A 105 -4.42 7.53 10.74
CA LEU A 105 -4.62 7.29 12.18
C LEU A 105 -4.22 8.47 13.06
N ALA A 106 -3.20 9.25 12.68
CA ALA A 106 -2.76 10.42 13.44
C ALA A 106 -3.73 11.62 13.33
N THR A 107 -4.61 11.61 12.33
CA THR A 107 -5.63 12.65 12.11
C THR A 107 -7.01 12.34 12.71
N LEU A 108 -7.14 11.19 13.39
CA LEU A 108 -8.37 10.77 14.07
C LEU A 108 -8.52 11.38 15.46
#